data_AF-A0A9N9K6A8-F1
#
_entry.id   AF-A0A9N9K6A8-F1
#
_cell.length_a   1.000
_cell.length_b   1.000
_cell.length_c   1.000
_cell.angle_alpha   90.00
_cell.angle_beta   90.00
_cell.angle_gamma   90.00
#
_symmetry.space_group_name_H-M   'P 1'
#
loop_
_entity.id
_entity.type
_entity.pdbx_description
1 polymer ?
#
loop_
_entity_poly.entity_id
_entity_poly.type
_entity_poly.pdbx_seq_one_letter_code
_entity_poly.pdbx_strand_id
1 'polypeptide(L)'
;SENGDITLNYHVSSDYSINIHPNTTVANLKNMIRNNVPFTDFDLYINDTARDVRKYMNPQNMVSQYFDINRLENHIHILVYER
;
A
#
# COMPACT_ATOMS: atom_id res chain seq x y z
N SER A 1 0.37 -15.06 16.82
CA SER A 1 -0.85 -15.41 16.06
C SER A 1 -0.45 -15.48 14.60
N GLU A 2 -0.69 -16.61 13.94
CA GLU A 2 -0.26 -16.95 12.57
C GLU A 2 -0.97 -16.18 11.44
N ASN A 3 -1.37 -14.93 11.67
CA ASN A 3 -1.77 -14.05 10.57
C ASN A 3 -0.88 -12.81 10.63
N GLY A 4 0.29 -12.93 10.02
CA GLY A 4 1.22 -11.82 9.76
C GLY A 4 0.73 -10.88 8.67
N ASP A 5 -0.56 -10.90 8.34
CA ASP A 5 -1.18 -9.99 7.40
C ASP A 5 -1.26 -8.57 8.00
N ILE A 6 -1.19 -7.60 7.11
CA ILE A 6 -1.27 -6.17 7.42
C ILE A 6 -2.47 -5.56 6.71
N THR A 7 -3.03 -4.49 7.29
CA THR A 7 -4.09 -3.72 6.68
C THR A 7 -3.49 -2.47 6.02
N LEU A 8 -3.67 -2.35 4.71
CA LEU A 8 -3.36 -1.12 3.97
C LEU A 8 -4.62 -0.29 3.82
N ASN A 9 -4.54 1.00 4.13
CA ASN A 9 -5.58 1.98 3.92
C ASN A 9 -5.19 2.89 2.75
N TYR A 10 -6.12 3.19 1.87
CA TYR A 10 -5.88 4.08 0.75
C TYR A 10 -7.12 4.87 0.36
N HIS A 11 -6.88 6.08 -0.15
CA HIS A 11 -7.94 6.99 -0.59
C HIS A 11 -7.81 7.24 -2.09
N VAL A 12 -8.94 7.14 -2.80
CA VAL A 12 -9.04 7.53 -4.21
C VAL A 12 -10.25 8.45 -4.39
N SER A 13 -11.42 7.89 -4.74
CA SER A 13 -12.72 8.58 -4.67
C SER A 13 -13.47 8.32 -3.35
N SER A 14 -13.05 7.28 -2.63
CA SER A 14 -13.55 6.84 -1.33
C SER A 14 -12.38 6.27 -0.52
N ASP A 15 -12.59 6.04 0.77
CA ASP A 15 -11.65 5.32 1.63
C ASP A 15 -11.81 3.81 1.47
N TYR A 16 -10.70 3.11 1.30
CA TYR A 16 -10.63 1.66 1.18
C TYR A 16 -9.60 1.07 2.13
N SER A 17 -9.87 -0.15 2.58
CA SER A 17 -8.93 -0.97 3.33
C SER A 17 -8.77 -2.33 2.66
N ILE A 18 -7.56 -2.86 2.64
CA ILE A 18 -7.26 -4.20 2.13
C ILE A 18 -6.28 -4.92 3.06
N ASN A 19 -6.57 -6.18 3.36
CA ASN A 19 -5.65 -7.05 4.09
C ASN A 19 -4.74 -7.78 3.09
N ILE A 20 -3.44 -7.74 3.33
CA ILE A 20 -2.45 -8.43 2.49
C ILE A 20 -1.38 -9.10 3.35
N HIS A 21 -0.73 -10.12 2.78
CA HIS A 21 0.51 -10.63 3.35
C HIS A 21 1.67 -9.65 3.07
N PRO A 22 2.59 -9.36 4.01
CA PRO A 22 3.66 -8.36 3.83
C PRO A 22 4.60 -8.66 2.65
N ASN A 23 4.75 -9.94 2.29
CA ASN A 23 5.56 -10.38 1.15
C ASN A 23 4.85 -10.26 -0.21
N THR A 24 3.63 -9.71 -0.24
CA THR A 24 2.95 -9.35 -1.49
C THR A 24 3.80 -8.34 -2.25
N THR A 25 3.98 -8.54 -3.56
CA THR A 25 4.68 -7.56 -4.41
C THR A 25 3.79 -6.35 -4.65
N VAL A 26 4.40 -5.19 -4.88
CA VAL A 26 3.65 -3.96 -5.20
C VAL A 26 2.85 -4.13 -6.49
N ALA A 27 3.36 -4.86 -7.49
CA ALA A 27 2.60 -5.21 -8.69
C ALA A 27 1.32 -6.01 -8.37
N ASN A 28 1.40 -7.00 -7.49
CA ASN A 28 0.22 -7.77 -7.08
C ASN A 28 -0.76 -6.90 -6.28
N LEU A 29 -0.26 -6.04 -5.39
CA LEU A 29 -1.10 -5.05 -4.70
C LEU A 29 -1.85 -4.14 -5.69
N LYS A 30 -1.18 -3.62 -6.72
CA LYS A 30 -1.83 -2.84 -7.79
C LYS A 30 -2.97 -3.62 -8.43
N ASN A 31 -2.76 -4.90 -8.75
CA ASN A 31 -3.80 -5.75 -9.32
C ASN A 31 -4.98 -5.98 -8.35
N MET A 32 -4.70 -6.17 -7.06
CA MET A 32 -5.73 -6.39 -6.04
C MET A 32 -6.64 -5.17 -5.85
N ILE A 33 -6.08 -3.95 -5.88
CA ILE A 33 -6.85 -2.72 -5.70
C ILE A 33 -7.42 -2.15 -7.01
N ARG A 34 -7.08 -2.74 -8.17
CA ARG A 34 -7.37 -2.19 -9.50
C ARG A 34 -8.83 -1.81 -9.71
N ASN A 35 -9.76 -2.62 -9.21
CA ASN A 35 -11.20 -2.40 -9.35
C ASN A 35 -11.72 -1.21 -8.54
N ASN A 36 -10.95 -0.75 -7.55
CA ASN A 36 -11.26 0.41 -6.72
C ASN A 36 -10.56 1.69 -7.23
N VAL A 37 -9.74 1.59 -8.28
CA VAL A 37 -8.99 2.71 -8.86
C VAL A 37 -9.59 3.03 -10.23
N PRO A 38 -10.09 4.26 -10.47
CA PRO A 38 -10.77 4.60 -11.73
C PRO A 38 -9.79 4.80 -12.90
N PHE A 39 -8.50 5.00 -12.62
CA PHE A 39 -7.47 5.30 -13.62
C PHE A 39 -7.04 4.06 -14.40
N THR A 40 -6.65 4.22 -15.67
CA THR A 40 -6.15 3.12 -16.51
C THR A 40 -4.82 2.57 -15.99
N ASP A 41 -3.90 3.48 -15.63
CA ASP A 41 -2.62 3.21 -14.97
C ASP A 41 -2.46 4.18 -13.79
N PHE A 42 -1.72 3.76 -12.77
CA PHE A 42 -1.53 4.52 -11.54
C PHE A 42 -0.28 4.06 -10.78
N ASP A 43 0.30 4.94 -9.98
CA ASP A 43 1.43 4.64 -9.11
C ASP A 43 1.04 4.65 -7.64
N LEU A 44 1.76 3.85 -6.86
CA LEU A 44 1.59 3.73 -5.42
C LEU A 44 2.73 4.41 -4.69
N TYR A 45 2.38 5.14 -3.64
CA TYR A 45 3.34 5.78 -2.74
C TYR A 45 2.97 5.43 -1.32
N ILE A 46 3.96 5.19 -0.47
CA ILE A 46 3.70 5.16 0.97
C ILE A 46 3.75 6.58 1.53
N ASN A 47 2.79 6.90 2.38
CA ASN A 47 2.80 8.14 3.15
C ASN A 47 3.45 7.89 4.51
N ASP A 48 4.73 8.22 4.66
CA ASP A 48 5.37 8.22 5.98
C ASP A 48 5.07 9.56 6.65
N THR A 49 3.95 9.60 7.37
CA THR A 49 3.47 10.79 8.09
C THR A 49 4.45 11.26 9.16
N ALA A 50 5.25 10.37 9.74
CA ALA A 50 6.24 10.72 10.75
C ALA A 50 7.43 11.48 10.15
N ARG A 51 7.70 11.30 8.86
CA ARG A 51 8.80 11.96 8.15
C ARG A 51 8.34 13.02 7.15
N ASP A 52 7.03 13.15 6.92
CA ASP A 52 6.43 13.96 5.87
C ASP A 52 7.02 13.66 4.48
N VAL A 53 7.30 12.37 4.23
CA VAL A 53 7.89 11.90 2.97
C VAL A 53 6.92 10.97 2.26
N ARG A 54 6.71 11.25 0.97
CA ARG A 54 6.06 10.35 0.03
C ARG A 54 7.12 9.54 -0.70
N LYS A 55 7.08 8.22 -0.57
CA LYS A 55 8.05 7.32 -1.21
C LYS A 55 7.37 6.45 -2.25
N TYR A 56 7.83 6.54 -3.48
CA TYR A 56 7.37 5.69 -4.59
C TYR A 56 7.58 4.21 -4.27
N MET A 57 6.54 3.40 -4.52
CA MET A 57 6.56 1.97 -4.35
C MET A 57 6.83 1.28 -5.70
N ASN A 58 8.06 0.80 -5.90
CA ASN A 58 8.46 0.07 -7.10
C ASN A 58 7.67 -1.26 -7.22
N PRO A 59 7.01 -1.53 -8.37
CA PRO A 59 6.23 -2.75 -8.63
C PRO A 59 6.95 -4.08 -8.37
N GLN A 60 8.28 -4.11 -8.51
CA GLN A 60 9.10 -5.33 -8.32
C GLN A 60 9.41 -5.63 -6.86
N ASN A 61 9.24 -4.65 -5.97
CA ASN A 61 9.56 -4.80 -4.56
C ASN A 61 8.39 -5.42 -3.78
N MET A 62 8.71 -5.99 -2.62
CA MET A 62 7.70 -6.40 -1.64
C MET A 62 7.15 -5.18 -0.91
N VAL A 63 5.88 -5.23 -0.53
CA VAL A 63 5.21 -4.16 0.20
C VAL A 63 5.89 -3.93 1.56
N SER A 64 6.33 -5.00 2.25
CA SER A 64 7.11 -4.94 3.50
C SER A 64 8.40 -4.11 3.46
N GLN A 65 8.93 -3.77 2.28
CA GLN A 65 10.14 -2.94 2.18
C GLN A 65 9.87 -1.45 2.45
N TYR A 66 8.60 -1.04 2.54
CA TYR A 66 8.21 0.35 2.63
C TYR A 66 7.83 0.80 4.06
N PHE A 67 7.62 -0.14 4.98
CA PHE A 67 7.27 0.14 6.38
C PHE A 67 7.92 -0.89 7.31
N ASP A 68 8.03 -0.53 8.58
CA ASP A 68 8.52 -1.44 9.61
C ASP A 68 7.38 -2.34 10.10
N ILE A 69 7.37 -3.60 9.68
CA ILE A 69 6.39 -4.62 10.11
C ILE A 69 6.38 -4.83 11.63
N ASN A 70 7.42 -4.39 12.35
CA ASN A 70 7.54 -4.54 13.80
C ASN A 70 7.06 -3.30 14.57
N ARG A 71 6.76 -2.18 13.89
CA ARG A 71 6.07 -1.07 14.51
C ARG A 71 4.58 -1.42 14.58
N LEU A 72 4.04 -1.40 15.80
CA LEU A 72 2.71 -1.87 16.24
C LEU A 72 1.48 -1.32 15.48
N GLU A 73 1.65 -0.56 14.41
CA GLU A 73 0.56 -0.07 13.59
C GLU A 73 0.48 -0.92 12.31
N ASN A 74 -0.36 -1.95 12.35
CA ASN A 74 -0.75 -2.76 11.19
C ASN A 74 -1.60 -1.97 10.16
N HIS A 75 -1.58 -0.64 10.24
CA HIS A 75 -2.34 0.29 9.42
C HIS A 75 -1.37 1.17 8.66
N ILE A 76 -1.22 0.92 7.36
CA ILE A 76 -0.31 1.67 6.50
C ILE A 76 -1.13 2.49 5.52
N HIS A 77 -0.84 3.78 5.42
CA HIS A 77 -1.49 4.67 4.47
C HIS A 77 -0.70 4.69 3.16
N ILE A 78 -1.32 4.21 2.08
CA ILE A 78 -0.78 4.33 0.72
C ILE A 78 -1.58 5.36 -0.08
N LEU A 79 -0.87 6.09 -0.93
CA LEU A 79 -1.42 7.09 -1.84
C LEU A 79 -1.44 6.52 -3.25
N VAL A 80 -2.51 6.81 -3.98
CA VAL A 80 -2.73 6.36 -5.37
C VAL A 80 -2.75 7.59 -6.26
N TYR A 81 -1.87 7.63 -7.27
CA TYR A 81 -1.81 8.74 -8.23
C TYR A 81 -1.96 8.25 -9.67
N GLU A 82 -2.77 8.93 -10.47
CA GLU A 82 -2.80 8.76 -11.92
C GLU A 82 -1.41 9.08 -12.52
N ARG A 83 -1.03 8.33 -13.56
CA ARG A 83 0.24 8.49 -14.26
C ARG A 83 0.11 9.37 -15.50
#